data_AF-A0AAE3JHN3-F1
#
_entry.id   AF-A0AAE3JHN3-F1
#
_cell.length_a   1.000
_cell.length_b   1.000
_cell.length_c   1.000
_cell.angle_alpha   90.00
_cell.angle_beta   90.00
_cell.angle_gamma   90.00
#
_symmetry.space_group_name_H-M   'P 1'
#
loop_
_entity.id
_entity.type
_entity.pdbx_description
1 polymer ?
#
loop_
_entity_poly.entity_id
_entity_poly.type
_entity_poly.pdbx_seq_one_letter_code
_entity_poly.pdbx_strand_id
1 'polypeptide(L)'
;MESYKDLKIICADLKAFYTVPSEKAVRARLRYFGAKSNDRYPMIYRSRSTRWKDLNEFFNYPPEIRKAIYTTNAIKSLNFQLRKVTKN
;
A
#
# COMPACT_ATOMS: atom_id res chain seq x y z
N MET A 1 -10.35 7.60 -19.08
CA MET A 1 -10.72 7.98 -17.71
C MET A 1 -10.85 6.68 -16.93
N GLU A 2 -9.76 6.21 -16.31
CA GLU A 2 -9.82 4.98 -15.53
C GLU A 2 -10.86 5.13 -14.42
N SER A 3 -11.75 4.14 -14.31
CA SER A 3 -12.90 4.22 -13.45
C SER A 3 -12.44 4.27 -12.00
N TYR A 4 -12.92 5.25 -11.23
CA TYR A 4 -12.71 5.33 -9.78
C TYR A 4 -12.95 4.00 -9.03
N LYS A 5 -13.75 3.09 -9.63
CA LYS A 5 -13.96 1.71 -9.17
C LYS A 5 -12.67 0.87 -9.19
N ASP A 6 -11.85 0.98 -10.22
CA ASP A 6 -10.59 0.23 -10.34
C ASP A 6 -9.57 0.69 -9.29
N LEU A 7 -9.48 2.01 -9.06
CA LEU A 7 -8.64 2.57 -8.00
C LEU A 7 -9.03 2.07 -6.60
N LYS A 8 -10.33 1.94 -6.33
CA LYS A 8 -10.81 1.36 -5.05
C LYS A 8 -10.37 -0.09 -4.89
N ILE A 9 -10.49 -0.91 -5.94
CA ILE A 9 -10.06 -2.32 -5.92
C ILE A 9 -8.55 -2.41 -5.69
N ILE A 10 -7.76 -1.60 -6.41
CA ILE A 10 -6.30 -1.56 -6.25
C ILE A 10 -5.91 -1.12 -4.84
N CYS A 11 -6.56 -0.09 -4.29
CA CYS A 11 -6.27 0.38 -2.93
C CYS A 11 -6.60 -0.70 -1.89
N ALA A 12 -7.68 -1.44 -2.06
CA ALA A 12 -8.04 -2.55 -1.17
C ALA A 12 -7.01 -3.69 -1.26
N ASP A 13 -6.61 -4.07 -2.47
CA ASP A 13 -5.59 -5.11 -2.68
C ASP A 13 -4.21 -4.69 -2.13
N LEU A 14 -3.84 -3.40 -2.28
CA LEU A 14 -2.62 -2.82 -1.70
C LEU A 14 -2.67 -2.78 -0.18
N LYS A 15 -3.81 -2.41 0.42
CA LYS A 15 -3.98 -2.39 1.87
C LYS A 15 -3.77 -3.78 2.45
N ALA A 16 -4.25 -4.80 1.75
CA ALA A 16 -4.13 -6.18 2.19
C ALA A 16 -2.67 -6.69 2.24
N PHE A 17 -1.71 -6.03 1.57
CA PHE A 17 -0.29 -6.32 1.79
C PHE A 17 0.17 -6.00 3.21
N TYR A 18 -0.38 -4.95 3.84
CA TYR A 18 0.05 -4.49 5.16
C TYR A 18 -0.73 -5.12 6.32
N THR A 19 -1.81 -5.86 6.04
CA THR A 19 -2.69 -6.45 7.07
C THR A 19 -2.51 -7.95 7.26
N VAL A 20 -1.78 -8.62 6.38
CA VAL A 20 -1.56 -10.08 6.49
C VAL A 20 -0.54 -10.41 7.60
N PRO A 21 -0.65 -11.58 8.25
CA PRO A 21 0.15 -11.88 9.43
C PRO A 21 1.59 -12.32 9.12
N SER A 22 1.92 -12.72 7.89
CA SER A 22 3.23 -13.31 7.57
C SER A 22 3.73 -12.98 6.16
N GLU A 23 5.05 -12.99 5.99
CA GLU A 23 5.72 -12.82 4.69
C GLU A 23 5.18 -13.78 3.62
N LYS A 24 4.94 -15.05 3.98
CA LYS A 24 4.40 -16.06 3.06
C LYS A 24 3.02 -15.65 2.51
N ALA A 25 2.16 -15.08 3.36
CA ALA A 25 0.85 -14.59 2.95
C ALA A 25 0.95 -13.38 2.02
N VAL A 26 1.90 -12.47 2.27
CA VAL A 26 2.16 -11.32 1.39
C VAL A 26 2.66 -11.78 0.03
N ARG A 27 3.57 -12.77 -0.03
CA ARG A 27 4.07 -13.33 -1.30
C ARG A 27 2.95 -13.97 -2.11
N ALA A 28 2.07 -14.72 -1.46
CA ALA A 28 0.89 -15.29 -2.12
C ALA A 28 -0.01 -14.17 -2.68
N ARG A 29 -0.25 -13.12 -1.89
CA ARG A 29 -1.05 -11.98 -2.33
C ARG A 29 -0.38 -11.17 -3.43
N LEU A 30 0.95 -11.06 -3.46
CA LEU A 30 1.69 -10.33 -4.49
C LEU A 30 1.60 -11.08 -5.82
N ARG A 31 1.69 -12.41 -5.80
CA ARG A 31 1.45 -13.26 -6.97
C ARG A 31 0.02 -13.12 -7.48
N TYR A 32 -0.98 -13.19 -6.60
CA TYR A 32 -2.39 -12.99 -6.96
C TYR A 32 -2.64 -11.61 -7.56
N PHE A 33 -2.07 -10.56 -6.95
CA PHE A 33 -2.16 -9.19 -7.47
C PHE A 33 -1.50 -9.09 -8.84
N GLY A 34 -0.28 -9.62 -9.01
CA GLY A 34 0.41 -9.67 -10.30
C GLY A 34 -0.44 -10.33 -11.39
N ALA A 35 -1.02 -11.49 -11.12
CA ALA A 35 -1.88 -12.19 -12.08
C ALA A 35 -3.11 -11.37 -12.52
N LYS A 36 -3.66 -10.54 -11.63
CA LYS A 36 -4.88 -9.76 -11.89
C LYS A 36 -4.62 -8.38 -12.48
N SER A 37 -3.53 -7.74 -12.08
CA SER A 37 -3.30 -6.31 -12.34
C SER A 37 -2.03 -6.01 -13.13
N ASN A 38 -1.16 -6.98 -13.43
CA ASN A 38 0.08 -6.71 -14.15
C ASN A 38 -0.17 -6.21 -15.58
N ASP A 39 -1.24 -6.67 -16.23
CA ASP A 39 -1.55 -6.27 -17.61
C ASP A 39 -2.03 -4.80 -17.70
N ARG A 40 -2.71 -4.31 -16.66
CA ARG A 40 -3.23 -2.93 -16.61
C ARG A 40 -2.36 -1.97 -15.81
N TYR A 41 -1.66 -2.47 -14.79
CA TYR A 41 -0.88 -1.68 -13.83
C TYR A 41 0.53 -2.26 -13.59
N PRO A 42 1.33 -2.47 -14.64
CA PRO A 42 2.64 -3.12 -14.53
C PRO A 42 3.61 -2.36 -13.62
N MET A 43 3.52 -1.03 -13.58
CA MET A 43 4.38 -0.20 -12.73
C MET A 43 4.11 -0.41 -11.23
N ILE A 44 2.85 -0.65 -10.84
CA ILE A 44 2.50 -0.89 -9.44
C ILE A 44 3.12 -2.22 -8.98
N TYR A 45 2.98 -3.27 -9.80
CA TYR A 45 3.57 -4.56 -9.52
C TYR A 45 5.10 -4.49 -9.46
N ARG A 46 5.75 -3.84 -10.44
CA ARG A 46 7.20 -3.66 -10.48
C ARG A 46 7.73 -2.95 -9.25
N SER A 47 7.12 -1.83 -8.84
CA SER A 47 7.53 -1.06 -7.66
C SER A 47 7.44 -1.87 -6.36
N ARG A 48 6.44 -2.75 -6.24
CA ARG A 48 6.30 -3.62 -5.05
C ARG A 48 7.29 -4.78 -5.06
N SER A 49 7.57 -5.34 -6.23
CA SER A 49 8.56 -6.40 -6.39
C SER A 49 9.98 -5.91 -6.07
N THR A 50 10.37 -4.73 -6.58
CA THR A 50 11.69 -4.16 -6.32
C THR A 50 11.89 -3.76 -4.85
N ARG A 51 10.82 -3.30 -4.19
CA ARG A 51 10.82 -2.90 -2.77
C ARG A 51 10.42 -4.02 -1.82
N TRP A 52 10.50 -5.27 -2.27
CA TRP A 52 10.10 -6.43 -1.47
C TRP A 52 10.85 -6.49 -0.13
N LYS A 53 12.14 -6.14 -0.12
CA LYS A 53 12.96 -6.14 1.10
C LYS A 53 12.39 -5.19 2.16
N ASP A 54 12.04 -3.96 1.77
CA ASP A 54 11.41 -2.97 2.66
C ASP A 54 10.08 -3.50 3.23
N LEU A 55 9.28 -4.16 2.37
CA LEU A 55 8.02 -4.78 2.74
C LEU A 55 8.21 -5.96 3.70
N ASN A 56 9.29 -6.71 3.57
CA ASN A 56 9.57 -7.82 4.49
C ASN A 56 9.95 -7.30 5.88
N GLU A 57 10.80 -6.28 5.95
CA GLU A 57 11.20 -5.65 7.21
C GLU A 57 10.00 -5.10 8.00
N PHE A 58 8.96 -4.64 7.29
CA PHE A 58 7.71 -4.20 7.91
C PHE A 58 7.07 -5.27 8.80
N PHE A 59 7.24 -6.57 8.51
CA PHE A 59 6.69 -7.67 9.33
C PHE A 59 7.47 -7.95 10.60
N ASN A 60 8.68 -7.42 10.74
CA ASN A 60 9.46 -7.54 11.98
C ASN A 60 8.91 -6.64 13.10
N TYR A 61 8.06 -5.67 12.76
CA TYR A 61 7.44 -4.78 13.73
C TYR A 61 6.17 -5.39 14.38
N PRO A 62 5.92 -5.09 15.67
CA PRO A 62 4.67 -5.43 16.33
C PRO A 62 3.42 -4.90 15.58
N PRO A 63 2.26 -5.57 15.68
CA PRO A 63 1.03 -5.16 15.00
C PRO A 63 0.63 -3.68 15.22
N GLU A 64 0.89 -3.14 16.40
CA GLU A 64 0.58 -1.77 16.80
C GLU A 64 1.42 -0.77 16.02
N ILE A 65 2.72 -1.05 15.89
CA ILE A 65 3.68 -0.23 15.13
C ILE A 65 3.39 -0.36 13.64
N ARG A 66 3.08 -1.56 13.16
CA ARG A 66 2.64 -1.77 11.77
C ARG A 66 1.42 -0.92 11.45
N LYS A 67 0.41 -0.90 12.33
CA LYS A 67 -0.79 -0.06 12.19
C LYS A 67 -0.44 1.42 12.12
N ALA A 68 0.44 1.92 12.98
CA ALA A 68 0.89 3.29 12.90
C ALA A 68 1.53 3.61 11.54
N ILE A 69 2.42 2.74 11.04
CA ILE A 69 3.16 2.93 9.77
C ILE A 69 2.24 2.95 8.54
N TYR A 70 1.32 1.99 8.39
CA TYR A 70 0.47 1.94 7.18
C TYR A 70 -0.75 2.87 7.23
N THR A 71 -1.04 3.48 8.39
CA THR A 71 -2.12 4.45 8.49
C THR A 71 -1.69 5.81 7.96
N THR A 72 -2.47 6.34 7.01
CA THR A 72 -2.20 7.66 6.42
C THR A 72 -2.63 8.83 7.30
N ASN A 73 -3.18 8.58 8.50
CA ASN A 73 -3.89 9.60 9.27
C ASN A 73 -2.98 10.76 9.71
N ALA A 74 -1.79 10.45 10.23
CA ALA A 74 -0.83 11.48 10.63
C ALA A 74 -0.35 12.32 9.44
N ILE A 75 0.06 11.67 8.36
CA ILE A 75 0.54 12.34 7.13
C ILE A 75 -0.58 13.16 6.48
N LYS A 76 -1.81 12.64 6.41
CA LYS A 76 -2.97 13.37 5.87
C LYS A 76 -3.33 14.57 6.73
N SER A 77 -3.30 14.43 8.06
CA SER A 77 -3.57 15.53 8.99
C SER A 77 -2.54 16.65 8.81
N LEU A 78 -1.26 16.31 8.72
CA LEU A 78 -0.19 17.27 8.44
C LEU A 78 -0.37 17.95 7.07
N ASN A 79 -0.59 17.17 6.01
CA ASN A 79 -0.81 17.72 4.66
C ASN A 79 -2.05 18.62 4.60
N PHE A 80 -3.10 18.29 5.37
CA PHE A 80 -4.28 19.13 5.49
C PHE A 80 -3.95 20.46 6.16
N GLN A 81 -3.23 20.44 7.28
CA GLN A 81 -2.78 21.65 7.97
C GLN A 81 -1.89 22.51 7.07
N LEU A 82 -0.90 21.91 6.40
CA LEU A 82 0.01 22.60 5.47
C LEU A 82 -0.76 23.31 4.35
N ARG A 83 -1.71 22.62 3.70
CA ARG A 83 -2.54 23.20 2.63
C ARG A 83 -3.41 24.36 3.11
N LYS A 84 -3.83 24.33 4.38
CA LYS A 84 -4.62 25.42 4.98
C LYS A 84 -3.77 26.67 5.16
N VAL A 85 -2.51 26.53 5.58
CA VAL A 85 -1.62 27.67 5.85
C VAL A 85 -0.91 28.22 4.61
N THR A 86 -0.77 27.42 3.54
CA THR A 86 -0.10 27.84 2.29
C THR A 86 -1.05 28.29 1.17
N LYS A 87 -2.37 28.20 1.38
CA LYS A 87 -3.35 28.80 0.48
C LYS A 87 -3.38 30.32 0.71
N ASN A 88 -2.61 31.06 -0.08
CA ASN A 88 -2.91 32.44 -0.45
C ASN A 88 -3.85 32.44 -1.66
#